data_AF-A0A2T4DA42-F1
#
_entry.id   AF-A0A2T4DA42-F1
#
_cell.length_a   1.000
_cell.length_b   1.000
_cell.length_c   1.000
_cell.angle_alpha   90.00
_cell.angle_beta   90.00
_cell.angle_gamma   90.00
#
_symmetry.space_group_name_H-M   'P 1'
#
loop_
_entity.id
_entity.type
_entity.pdbx_description
1 polymer ?
#
loop_
_entity_poly.entity_id
_entity_poly.type
_entity_poly.pdbx_seq_one_letter_code
_entity_poly.pdbx_strand_id
1 'polypeptide(L)'
;MKYYKYFFLALAVIVLDQAVKLFVHFNMELGANGQITVFGDWFKLYYTLNPGMAFGMQFGSEFGKLGLSLFRLVAMFFIAYYLYRLAKDDTHPGVLWSLALILGGAMGNVLDSTFYGVLLDNAPY
;
A
#
# COMPACT_ATOMS: atom_id res chain seq x y z
N MET A 1 7.53 26.31 3.99
CA MET A 1 8.10 25.16 4.73
C MET A 1 7.11 24.47 5.70
N LYS A 2 5.83 24.88 5.79
CA LYS A 2 4.86 24.36 6.79
C LYS A 2 4.29 22.95 6.46
N TYR A 3 4.35 22.53 5.19
CA TYR A 3 3.62 21.34 4.69
C TYR A 3 4.49 20.10 4.38
N TYR A 4 5.82 20.23 4.32
CA TYR A 4 6.71 19.08 4.02
C TYR A 4 6.62 17.95 5.05
N LYS A 5 6.27 18.27 6.30
CA LYS A 5 6.07 17.27 7.37
C LYS A 5 5.01 16.23 7.02
N TYR A 6 3.98 16.60 6.25
CA TYR A 6 2.94 15.66 5.80
C TYR A 6 3.48 14.71 4.74
N PHE A 7 4.25 15.22 3.79
CA PHE A 7 4.93 14.39 2.79
C PHE A 7 6.02 13.51 3.41
N PHE A 8 6.71 14.00 4.45
CA PHE A 8 7.66 13.20 5.21
C PHE A 8 6.97 12.04 5.95
N LEU A 9 5.78 12.28 6.54
CA LEU A 9 4.99 11.19 7.12
C LEU A 9 4.58 10.17 6.05
N ALA A 10 4.09 10.62 4.89
CA ALA A 10 3.75 9.72 3.80
C ALA A 10 4.97 8.87 3.37
N LEU A 11 6.15 9.49 3.26
CA LEU A 11 7.40 8.79 2.98
C LEU A 11 7.77 7.77 4.06
N ALA A 12 7.65 8.13 5.34
CA ALA A 12 7.92 7.23 6.45
C ALA A 12 6.98 6.02 6.43
N VAL A 13 5.69 6.23 6.14
CA VAL A 13 4.71 5.14 5.99
C VAL A 13 5.11 4.21 4.84
N ILE A 14 5.56 4.75 3.71
CA ILE A 14 5.99 3.93 2.56
C ILE A 14 7.22 3.10 2.92
N VAL A 15 8.22 3.70 3.56
CA VAL A 15 9.42 2.97 3.98
C VAL A 15 9.06 1.84 4.94
N LEU A 16 8.18 2.11 5.92
CA LEU A 16 7.73 1.09 6.87
C LEU A 16 6.93 -0.02 6.19
N ASP A 17 6.01 0.34 5.30
CA ASP A 17 5.20 -0.61 4.52
C ASP A 17 6.09 -1.56 3.69
N GLN A 18 7.03 -1.00 2.93
CA GLN A 18 7.93 -1.77 2.08
C GLN A 18 8.92 -2.62 2.90
N ALA A 19 9.44 -2.07 4.01
CA ALA A 19 10.31 -2.82 4.91
C ALA A 19 9.60 -4.04 5.51
N VAL A 20 8.36 -3.87 5.98
CA VAL A 20 7.55 -4.97 6.50
C VAL A 20 7.24 -6.00 5.42
N LYS A 21 6.85 -5.58 4.22
CA LYS A 21 6.53 -6.50 3.11
C LYS A 21 7.74 -7.31 2.66
N LEU A 22 8.90 -6.68 2.51
CA LEU A 22 10.14 -7.37 2.18
C LEU A 22 10.58 -8.31 3.32
N PHE A 23 10.44 -7.87 4.58
CA PHE A 23 10.71 -8.75 5.72
C PHE A 23 9.83 -10.00 5.70
N VAL A 24 8.53 -9.85 5.50
CA VAL A 24 7.60 -10.98 5.35
C VAL A 24 7.99 -11.87 4.18
N HIS A 25 8.27 -11.28 3.01
CA HIS A 25 8.64 -12.03 1.80
C HIS A 25 9.88 -12.91 2.01
N PHE A 26 10.90 -12.41 2.69
CA PHE A 26 12.16 -13.15 2.89
C PHE A 26 12.18 -14.08 4.11
N ASN A 27 11.27 -13.91 5.07
CA ASN A 27 11.30 -14.66 6.34
C ASN A 27 10.08 -15.55 6.57
N MET A 28 9.03 -15.45 5.76
CA MET A 28 7.81 -16.25 5.90
C MET A 28 7.56 -17.09 4.65
N GLU A 29 7.09 -18.32 4.86
CA GLU A 29 6.61 -19.18 3.79
C GLU A 29 5.21 -18.73 3.33
N LEU A 30 4.97 -18.75 2.02
CA LEU A 30 3.70 -18.31 1.44
C LEU A 30 2.57 -19.29 1.80
N GLY A 31 1.40 -18.76 2.16
CA GLY A 31 0.20 -19.55 2.40
C GLY A 31 0.04 -20.04 3.85
N ALA A 32 -0.92 -20.95 4.06
CA ALA A 32 -1.36 -21.34 5.40
C ALA A 32 -0.32 -22.13 6.22
N ASN A 33 0.61 -22.81 5.54
CA ASN A 33 1.65 -23.61 6.20
C ASN A 33 2.71 -22.75 6.88
N GLY A 34 2.96 -21.55 6.36
CA GLY A 34 3.93 -20.59 6.89
C GLY A 34 3.39 -19.67 7.99
N GLN A 35 2.26 -20.01 8.61
CA GLN A 35 1.63 -19.15 9.61
C GLN A 35 2.51 -19.01 10.87
N ILE A 36 2.63 -17.79 11.39
CA ILE A 36 3.29 -17.52 12.66
C ILE A 36 2.22 -17.17 13.70
N THR A 37 2.08 -18.00 14.73
CA THR A 37 1.19 -17.76 15.87
C THR A 37 1.83 -16.76 16.82
N VAL A 38 1.18 -15.60 17.02
CA VAL A 38 1.70 -14.55 17.90
C VAL A 38 0.96 -14.56 19.23
N PHE A 39 -0.37 -14.68 19.23
CA PHE A 39 -1.19 -14.86 20.44
C PHE A 39 -2.16 -16.02 20.25
N GLY A 40 -1.69 -17.22 20.59
CA GLY A 40 -2.46 -18.46 20.51
C GLY A 40 -3.14 -18.61 19.15
N ASP A 41 -4.44 -18.95 19.17
CA ASP A 41 -5.25 -19.08 17.97
C ASP A 41 -5.92 -17.78 17.49
N TRP A 42 -5.82 -16.69 18.25
CA TRP A 42 -6.54 -15.44 17.96
C TRP A 42 -5.77 -14.50 17.02
N PHE A 43 -4.44 -14.40 17.16
CA PHE A 43 -3.61 -13.56 16.30
C PHE A 43 -2.50 -14.37 15.63
N LYS A 44 -2.59 -14.46 14.31
CA LYS A 44 -1.66 -15.18 13.44
C LYS A 44 -1.24 -14.29 12.27
N LEU A 45 0.03 -14.37 11.90
CA LEU A 45 0.54 -13.73 10.69
C LEU A 45 0.50 -14.75 9.55
N TYR A 46 -0.08 -14.35 8.43
CA TYR A 46 -0.08 -15.10 7.18
C TYR A 46 0.58 -14.27 6.10
N TYR A 47 1.50 -14.89 5.38
CA TYR A 47 1.97 -14.32 4.13
C TYR A 47 1.01 -14.71 3.01
N THR A 48 0.27 -13.72 2.50
CA THR A 48 -0.63 -13.87 1.36
C THR A 48 -0.35 -12.80 0.31
N LEU A 49 -0.63 -13.14 -0.95
CA LEU A 49 -0.50 -12.24 -2.09
C LEU A 49 -1.90 -11.88 -2.58
N ASN A 50 -2.13 -10.60 -2.89
CA ASN A 50 -3.43 -10.13 -3.33
C ASN A 50 -3.43 -9.88 -4.86
N PRO A 51 -4.10 -10.71 -5.66
CA PRO A 51 -4.25 -10.51 -7.11
C PRO A 51 -5.20 -9.37 -7.52
N GLY A 52 -5.97 -8.79 -6.59
CA GLY A 52 -7.08 -7.87 -6.92
C GLY A 52 -7.33 -6.74 -5.92
N MET A 53 -8.60 -6.37 -5.78
CA MET A 53 -9.10 -5.37 -4.83
C MET A 53 -9.40 -5.99 -3.46
N ALA A 54 -9.85 -5.15 -2.52
CA ALA A 54 -10.40 -5.61 -1.25
C ALA A 54 -11.53 -6.64 -1.48
N PHE A 55 -11.70 -7.55 -0.51
CA PHE A 55 -12.70 -8.63 -0.54
C PHE A 55 -12.54 -9.66 -1.67
N GLY A 56 -11.33 -9.81 -2.22
CA GLY A 56 -11.07 -10.78 -3.29
C GLY A 56 -11.71 -10.42 -4.63
N MET A 57 -12.24 -9.20 -4.78
CA MET A 57 -12.79 -8.73 -6.04
C MET A 57 -11.68 -8.64 -7.09
N GLN A 58 -11.79 -9.46 -8.12
CA GLN A 58 -10.97 -9.38 -9.31
C GLN A 58 -11.85 -8.94 -10.47
N PHE A 59 -11.41 -7.93 -11.21
CA PHE A 59 -11.92 -7.75 -12.56
C PHE A 59 -11.28 -8.86 -13.39
N GLY A 60 -12.05 -9.91 -13.70
CA GLY A 60 -11.58 -11.21 -14.24
C GLY A 60 -10.95 -11.20 -15.64
N SER A 61 -10.37 -10.08 -16.09
CA SER A 61 -9.60 -9.96 -17.32
C SER A 61 -8.29 -9.21 -17.06
N GLU A 62 -7.27 -9.43 -17.89
CA GLU A 62 -6.01 -8.66 -17.79
C GLU A 62 -6.23 -7.14 -17.88
N PHE A 63 -7.21 -6.73 -18.69
CA PHE A 63 -7.68 -5.35 -18.77
C PHE A 63 -8.21 -4.82 -17.44
N GLY A 64 -8.81 -5.69 -16.62
CA GLY A 64 -9.26 -5.37 -15.27
C GLY A 64 -8.12 -5.10 -14.29
N LYS A 65 -7.10 -5.96 -14.27
CA LYS A 65 -5.88 -5.78 -13.45
C LYS A 65 -5.14 -4.49 -13.85
N LEU A 66 -5.02 -4.23 -15.16
CA LEU A 66 -4.40 -3.02 -15.69
C LEU A 66 -5.21 -1.76 -15.34
N GLY A 67 -6.54 -1.81 -15.51
CA GLY A 67 -7.43 -0.70 -15.16
C GLY A 67 -7.36 -0.33 -13.68
N LEU A 68 -7.27 -1.33 -12.80
CA LEU A 68 -7.11 -1.11 -11.36
C LEU A 68 -5.76 -0.46 -11.02
N SER A 69 -4.69 -0.90 -11.67
CA SER A 69 -3.34 -0.34 -11.46
C SER A 69 -3.27 1.11 -11.93
N LEU A 70 -3.83 1.41 -13.10
CA LEU A 70 -3.96 2.78 -13.62
C LEU A 70 -4.82 3.65 -12.70
N PHE A 71 -5.95 3.13 -12.22
CA PHE A 71 -6.80 3.85 -11.27
C PHE A 71 -6.04 4.22 -9.99
N ARG A 72 -5.29 3.28 -9.40
CA ARG A 72 -4.46 3.54 -8.21
C ARG A 72 -3.40 4.60 -8.48
N LEU A 73 -2.75 4.53 -9.64
CA LEU A 73 -1.74 5.51 -10.06
C LEU A 73 -2.35 6.92 -10.15
N VAL A 74 -3.48 7.07 -10.85
CA VAL A 74 -4.18 8.36 -10.98
C VAL A 74 -4.66 8.86 -9.62
N ALA A 75 -5.25 7.99 -8.79
CA ALA A 75 -5.72 8.33 -7.46
C ALA A 75 -4.57 8.82 -6.56
N MET A 76 -3.39 8.19 -6.63
CA MET A 76 -2.20 8.62 -5.88
C MET A 76 -1.80 10.06 -6.25
N PHE A 77 -1.68 10.38 -7.54
CA PHE A 77 -1.36 11.74 -7.98
C PHE A 77 -2.42 12.75 -7.55
N PHE A 78 -3.70 12.40 -7.65
CA PHE A 78 -4.79 13.24 -7.18
C PHE A 78 -4.70 13.53 -5.68
N ILE A 79 -4.46 12.50 -4.85
CA ILE A 79 -4.31 12.65 -3.40
C ILE A 79 -3.10 13.52 -3.06
N ALA A 80 -1.95 13.31 -3.72
CA ALA A 80 -0.75 14.10 -3.50
C ALA A 80 -0.97 15.60 -3.83
N TYR A 81 -1.60 15.87 -4.98
CA TYR A 81 -1.97 17.23 -5.38
C TYR A 81 -2.98 17.85 -4.39
N TYR A 82 -4.00 17.09 -3.99
CA TYR A 82 -5.03 17.57 -3.08
C TYR A 82 -4.47 17.88 -1.69
N LEU A 83 -3.57 17.03 -1.17
CA LEU A 83 -2.83 17.28 0.06
C LEU A 83 -2.00 18.57 -0.04
N TYR A 84 -1.28 18.78 -1.14
CA TYR A 84 -0.52 20.01 -1.37
C TYR A 84 -1.41 21.25 -1.37
N ARG A 85 -2.56 21.19 -2.05
CA ARG A 85 -3.53 22.28 -2.12
C ARG A 85 -4.11 22.60 -0.75
N LEU A 86 -4.65 21.62 -0.03
CA LEU A 86 -5.23 21.82 1.30
C LEU A 86 -4.20 22.32 2.33
N ALA A 87 -2.95 21.89 2.20
CA ALA A 87 -1.88 22.35 3.08
C ALA A 87 -1.50 23.82 2.84
N LYS A 88 -1.88 24.42 1.71
CA LYS A 88 -1.79 25.86 1.45
C LYS A 88 -2.99 26.63 1.98
N ASP A 89 -4.17 26.02 2.01
CA ASP A 89 -5.44 26.66 2.38
C ASP A 89 -5.67 26.69 3.92
N ASP A 90 -4.61 26.58 4.73
CA ASP A 90 -4.61 26.48 6.21
C ASP A 90 -5.67 25.51 6.79
N THR A 91 -5.92 24.41 6.06
CA THR A 91 -6.84 23.35 6.48
C THR A 91 -6.39 22.75 7.81
N HIS A 92 -7.35 22.31 8.64
CA HIS A 92 -7.08 21.71 9.94
C HIS A 92 -6.01 20.59 9.82
N PRO A 93 -4.92 20.63 10.62
CA PRO A 93 -3.83 19.66 10.56
C PRO A 93 -4.25 18.19 10.60
N GLY A 94 -5.34 17.84 11.29
CA GLY A 94 -5.83 16.47 11.36
C GLY A 94 -6.19 15.89 9.98
N VAL A 95 -6.82 16.69 9.12
CA VAL A 95 -7.16 16.29 7.74
C VAL A 95 -5.89 16.04 6.92
N LEU A 96 -4.90 16.91 7.09
CA LEU A 96 -3.62 16.80 6.37
C LEU A 96 -2.82 15.57 6.82
N TRP A 97 -2.83 15.24 8.11
CA TRP A 97 -2.22 14.01 8.62
C TRP A 97 -2.92 12.76 8.08
N SER A 98 -4.24 12.72 8.11
CA SER A 98 -5.01 11.59 7.55
C SER A 98 -4.75 11.41 6.06
N LEU A 99 -4.73 12.50 5.28
CA LEU A 99 -4.40 12.44 3.85
C LEU A 99 -2.98 11.97 3.59
N ALA A 100 -2.01 12.35 4.42
CA ALA A 100 -0.64 11.85 4.31
C ALA A 100 -0.54 10.34 4.56
N LEU A 101 -1.27 9.80 5.54
CA LEU A 101 -1.33 8.37 5.81
C LEU A 101 -1.97 7.61 4.62
N ILE A 102 -3.07 8.13 4.08
CA ILE A 102 -3.73 7.57 2.90
C ILE A 102 -2.79 7.59 1.69
N LEU A 103 -2.08 8.70 1.46
CA LEU A 103 -1.10 8.82 0.38
C LEU A 103 0.02 7.79 0.51
N GLY A 104 0.57 7.62 1.72
CA GLY A 104 1.61 6.64 2.00
C GLY A 104 1.16 5.21 1.68
N GLY A 105 0.00 4.81 2.19
CA GLY A 105 -0.56 3.47 1.91
C GLY A 105 -0.92 3.25 0.43
N ALA A 106 -1.47 4.27 -0.23
CA ALA A 106 -1.76 4.19 -1.66
C ALA A 106 -0.48 4.02 -2.50
N MET A 107 0.58 4.75 -2.16
CA MET A 107 1.87 4.65 -2.86
C MET A 107 2.54 3.30 -2.63
N GLY A 108 2.53 2.77 -1.41
CA GLY A 108 3.03 1.42 -1.12
C GLY A 108 2.34 0.35 -1.98
N ASN A 109 1.01 0.38 -2.07
CA ASN A 109 0.27 -0.58 -2.90
C ASN A 109 0.54 -0.44 -4.40
N VAL A 110 0.81 0.77 -4.90
CA VAL A 110 1.21 0.97 -6.30
C VAL A 110 2.59 0.36 -6.55
N LEU A 111 3.55 0.57 -5.64
CA LEU A 111 4.88 -0.04 -5.73
C LEU A 111 4.79 -1.56 -5.84
N ASP A 112 4.03 -2.20 -4.96
CA ASP A 112 3.88 -3.67 -4.98
C ASP A 112 3.29 -4.15 -6.31
N SER A 113 2.16 -3.57 -6.71
CA SER A 113 1.45 -4.00 -7.92
C SER A 113 2.23 -3.75 -9.21
N THR A 114 3.19 -2.83 -9.19
CA THR A 114 4.01 -2.48 -10.36
C THR A 114 5.31 -3.28 -10.40
N PHE A 115 5.96 -3.49 -9.26
CA PHE A 115 7.33 -3.98 -9.21
C PHE A 115 7.47 -5.40 -8.64
N TYR A 116 6.68 -5.78 -7.64
CA TYR A 116 6.98 -7.00 -6.88
C TYR A 116 6.83 -8.26 -7.73
N GLY A 117 5.82 -8.30 -8.60
CA GLY A 117 5.65 -9.43 -9.53
C GLY A 117 6.85 -9.66 -10.45
N VAL A 118 7.65 -8.62 -10.73
CA VAL A 118 8.85 -8.69 -11.60
C VAL A 118 10.14 -8.82 -10.78
N LEU A 119 10.26 -8.12 -9.64
CA LEU A 119 11.48 -8.09 -8.85
C LEU A 119 11.61 -9.26 -7.88
N LEU A 120 10.49 -9.82 -7.43
CA LEU A 120 10.43 -10.88 -6.43
C LEU A 120 9.86 -12.19 -7.00
N ASP A 121 9.58 -12.24 -8.30
CA ASP A 121 8.99 -13.38 -9.01
C ASP A 121 7.74 -13.97 -8.30
N ASN A 122 6.96 -13.10 -7.64
CA ASN A 122 5.84 -13.49 -6.78
C ASN A 122 4.49 -12.99 -7.30
N ALA A 123 4.36 -12.81 -8.62
CA ALA A 123 3.12 -12.35 -9.22
C ALA A 123 1.96 -13.32 -8.88
N PRO A 124 0.88 -12.84 -8.21
CA PRO A 124 -0.25 -13.68 -7.88
C PRO A 124 -1.06 -14.02 -9.14
N TYR A 125 -1.37 -15.31 -9.31
CA TYR A 125 -2.22 -15.84 -10.39
C TYR A 125 -3.63 -15.21 -10.35
#